data_AF-A0A537LR48-F1
#
_entry.id   AF-A0A537LR48-F1
#
_cell.length_a   1.000
_cell.length_b   1.000
_cell.length_c   1.000
_cell.angle_alpha   90.00
_cell.angle_beta   90.00
_cell.angle_gamma   90.00
#
_symmetry.space_group_name_H-M   'P 1'
#
loop_
_entity.id
_entity.type
_entity.pdbx_description
1 polymer ?
#
loop_
_entity_poly.entity_id
_entity_poly.type
_entity_poly.pdbx_seq_one_letter_code
_entity_poly.pdbx_strand_id
1 'polypeptide(L)'
;RRIIDECYQRARDALLGARERLNRLAKALLERESLEGEQIEKVLAGEPLEPEAPAVPAAMAGPGLKTEPPRPEAPLPAPTLKPKPEAS
;
A
#
# COMPACT_ATOMS: atom_id res chain seq x y z
N ARG A 1 -22.52 16.68 4.82
CA ARG A 1 -22.59 16.78 3.34
C ARG A 1 -21.53 17.74 2.80
N ARG A 2 -21.47 19.00 3.27
CA ARG A 2 -20.48 20.02 2.86
C ARG A 2 -19.02 19.53 2.72
N ILE A 3 -18.47 18.85 3.73
CA ILE A 3 -17.08 18.34 3.69
C ILE A 3 -16.86 17.35 2.54
N ILE A 4 -17.84 16.46 2.29
CA ILE A 4 -17.76 15.46 1.22
C ILE A 4 -17.73 16.17 -0.13
N ASP A 5 -18.62 17.15 -0.33
CA ASP A 5 -18.70 17.91 -1.57
C ASP A 5 -17.40 18.70 -1.82
N GLU A 6 -16.83 19.34 -0.78
CA GLU A 6 -15.56 20.06 -0.86
C GLU A 6 -14.37 19.15 -1.17
N CYS A 7 -14.29 17.96 -0.53
CA CYS A 7 -13.26 16.97 -0.85
C CYS A 7 -13.40 16.43 -2.26
N TYR A 8 -14.63 16.14 -2.70
CA TYR A 8 -14.92 15.66 -4.05
C TYR A 8 -14.51 16.69 -5.10
N GLN A 9 -14.89 17.96 -4.94
CA GLN A 9 -14.53 19.00 -5.89
C GLN A 9 -13.01 19.18 -5.96
N ARG A 10 -12.32 19.21 -4.81
CA ARG A 10 -10.84 19.28 -4.81
C ARG A 10 -10.20 18.11 -5.56
N ALA A 11 -10.67 16.89 -5.33
CA ALA A 11 -10.14 15.72 -6.03
C ALA A 11 -10.44 15.79 -7.54
N ARG A 12 -11.66 16.18 -7.90
CA ARG A 12 -12.09 16.35 -9.30
C ARG A 12 -11.24 17.42 -10.00
N ASP A 13 -11.02 18.56 -9.38
CA ASP A 13 -10.22 19.65 -9.94
C ASP A 13 -8.75 19.24 -10.11
N ALA A 14 -8.19 18.51 -9.15
CA ALA A 14 -6.85 17.94 -9.26
C ALA A 14 -6.72 16.95 -10.44
N LEU A 15 -7.71 16.07 -10.61
CA LEU A 15 -7.72 15.10 -11.71
C LEU A 15 -7.93 15.78 -13.08
N LEU A 16 -8.80 16.80 -13.15
CA LEU A 16 -9.05 17.54 -14.37
C LEU A 16 -7.86 18.42 -14.76
N GLY A 17 -7.19 19.06 -13.79
CA GLY A 17 -5.97 19.83 -14.03
C GLY A 17 -4.80 18.97 -14.50
N ALA A 18 -4.78 17.68 -14.16
CA ALA A 18 -3.76 16.71 -14.57
C ALA A 18 -4.24 15.74 -15.67
N ARG A 19 -5.19 16.16 -16.52
CA ARG A 19 -5.86 15.27 -17.51
C ARG A 19 -4.89 14.51 -18.42
N GLU A 20 -3.82 15.16 -18.87
CA GLU A 20 -2.81 14.51 -19.72
C GLU A 20 -2.06 13.40 -18.99
N ARG A 21 -1.64 13.64 -17.73
CA ARG A 21 -0.98 12.63 -16.90
C ARG A 21 -1.90 11.44 -16.63
N LEU A 22 -3.18 11.71 -16.34
CA LEU A 22 -4.20 10.68 -16.17
C LEU A 22 -4.37 9.84 -17.45
N ASN A 23 -4.41 10.48 -18.62
CA ASN A 23 -4.51 9.78 -19.89
C ASN A 23 -3.27 8.90 -20.17
N ARG A 24 -2.07 9.33 -19.80
CA ARG A 24 -0.86 8.49 -19.90
C ARG A 24 -0.94 7.28 -18.99
N LEU A 25 -1.34 7.48 -17.73
CA LEU A 25 -1.52 6.39 -16.78
C LEU A 25 -2.55 5.37 -17.29
N ALA A 26 -3.69 5.84 -17.79
CA ALA A 26 -4.73 4.98 -18.35
C ALA A 26 -4.23 4.18 -19.56
N LYS A 27 -3.47 4.79 -20.46
CA LYS A 27 -2.87 4.08 -21.60
C LYS A 27 -1.87 3.02 -21.15
N ALA A 28 -1.00 3.36 -20.20
CA ALA A 28 -0.05 2.41 -19.64
C ALA A 28 -0.76 1.20 -18.99
N LEU A 29 -1.88 1.42 -18.30
CA LEU A 29 -2.70 0.35 -17.72
C LEU A 29 -3.51 -0.48 -18.73
N LEU A 30 -3.72 0.04 -19.95
CA LEU A 30 -4.29 -0.74 -21.04
C LEU A 30 -3.25 -1.68 -21.68
N GLU A 31 -2.00 -1.24 -21.69
CA GLU A 31 -0.87 -2.05 -22.19
C GLU A 31 -0.39 -3.06 -21.14
N ARG A 32 -0.47 -2.71 -19.84
CA ARG A 32 -0.04 -3.52 -18.70
C ARG A 32 -1.15 -3.62 -17.68
N GLU A 33 -1.53 -4.81 -17.27
CA GLU A 33 -2.60 -5.01 -16.29
C GLU A 33 -2.28 -4.35 -14.92
N SER A 34 -1.00 -4.32 -14.55
CA SER A 34 -0.52 -3.75 -13.29
C SER A 34 0.68 -2.82 -13.49
N LEU A 35 0.83 -1.84 -12.60
CA LEU A 35 2.00 -0.96 -12.53
C LEU A 35 2.48 -0.87 -11.08
N GLU A 36 3.79 -1.00 -10.90
CA GLU A 36 4.47 -0.75 -9.63
C GLU A 36 4.67 0.75 -9.37
N GLY A 37 4.91 1.11 -8.12
CA GLY A 37 5.04 2.53 -7.70
C GLY A 37 6.05 3.33 -8.54
N GLU A 38 7.25 2.78 -8.76
CA GLU A 38 8.30 3.41 -9.58
C GLU A 38 7.87 3.58 -11.05
N GLN A 39 7.10 2.62 -11.57
CA GLN A 39 6.58 2.68 -12.94
C GLN A 39 5.51 3.76 -13.07
N ILE A 40 4.66 3.93 -12.05
CA ILE A 40 3.69 5.02 -12.00
C ILE A 40 4.40 6.37 -12.06
N GLU A 41 5.46 6.57 -11.28
CA GLU A 41 6.24 7.81 -11.30
C GLU A 41 6.84 8.09 -12.69
N LYS A 42 7.44 7.08 -13.34
CA LYS A 42 7.95 7.18 -14.71
C LYS A 42 6.86 7.60 -15.71
N VAL A 43 5.68 6.96 -15.68
CA VAL A 43 4.55 7.31 -16.56
C VAL A 43 4.03 8.72 -16.30
N LEU A 44 3.98 9.13 -15.02
CA LEU A 44 3.59 10.48 -14.63
C LEU A 44 4.62 11.53 -15.06
N ALA A 45 5.91 11.19 -15.10
CA ALA A 45 6.97 12.03 -15.67
C ALA A 45 6.91 12.06 -17.22
N GLY A 46 6.36 11.01 -17.84
CA GLY A 46 6.31 10.86 -19.30
C GLY A 46 7.47 10.06 -19.86
N GLU A 47 8.17 9.34 -19.01
CA GLU A 47 9.25 8.45 -19.39
C GLU A 47 8.69 7.11 -19.88
N PRO A 48 9.34 6.48 -20.86
CA PRO A 48 8.95 5.15 -21.31
C PRO A 48 9.18 4.11 -20.20
N LEU A 49 8.27 3.15 -20.12
CA LEU A 49 8.44 1.99 -19.24
C LEU A 49 9.36 0.96 -19.89
N GLU A 50 10.32 0.46 -19.12
CA GLU A 50 11.18 -0.65 -19.53
C GLU A 50 10.35 -1.89 -19.87
N PRO A 51 10.75 -2.71 -20.86
CA PRO A 51 10.05 -3.94 -21.20
C PRO A 51 9.90 -4.81 -19.95
N GLU A 52 8.74 -5.45 -19.79
CA GLU A 52 8.60 -6.44 -18.73
C GLU A 52 9.64 -7.55 -18.97
N ALA A 53 10.56 -7.71 -18.02
CA ALA A 53 11.43 -8.88 -18.04
C ALA A 53 10.55 -10.12 -18.00
N PRO A 54 10.83 -11.15 -18.82
CA PRO A 54 10.05 -12.38 -18.78
C PRO A 54 10.01 -12.85 -17.33
N ALA A 55 8.80 -13.09 -16.81
CA ALA A 55 8.60 -13.58 -15.46
C ALA A 55 9.40 -14.88 -15.32
N VAL A 56 10.59 -14.79 -14.73
CA VAL A 56 11.28 -15.96 -14.24
C VAL A 56 10.32 -16.53 -13.19
N PRO A 57 9.80 -17.75 -13.36
CA PRO A 57 9.04 -18.36 -12.28
C PRO A 57 9.94 -18.27 -11.06
N ALA A 58 9.44 -17.61 -10.01
CA ALA A 58 10.16 -17.52 -8.75
C ALA A 58 10.40 -18.96 -8.30
N ALA A 59 11.59 -19.47 -8.63
CA ALA A 59 12.01 -20.79 -8.25
C ALA A 59 11.86 -20.83 -6.74
N MET A 60 11.05 -21.78 -6.28
CA MET A 60 10.68 -21.99 -4.90
C MET A 60 11.91 -21.92 -3.98
N ALA A 61 12.15 -20.75 -3.39
CA ALA A 61 13.08 -20.58 -2.28
C ALA A 61 12.26 -20.49 -1.00
N GLY A 62 11.71 -21.61 -0.56
CA GLY A 62 11.41 -21.80 0.86
C GLY A 62 12.63 -22.38 1.58
N PRO A 63 12.76 -22.27 2.91
CA PRO A 63 12.27 -21.26 3.84
C PRO A 63 13.45 -20.61 4.59
N GLY A 64 13.68 -19.32 4.40
CA GLY A 64 14.64 -18.54 5.20
C GLY A 64 13.99 -18.00 6.47
N LEU A 65 13.59 -18.87 7.38
CA LEU A 65 13.41 -18.49 8.79
C LEU A 65 14.74 -17.94 9.28
N LYS A 66 14.89 -16.62 9.31
CA LYS A 66 15.84 -16.00 10.24
C LYS A 66 15.25 -16.26 11.62
N THR A 67 15.71 -17.34 12.25
CA THR A 67 15.59 -17.53 13.69
C THR A 67 16.26 -16.33 14.35
N GLU A 68 15.46 -15.37 14.77
CA GLU A 68 15.86 -14.38 15.76
C GLU A 68 16.21 -15.17 17.04
N PRO A 69 17.36 -14.93 17.70
CA PRO A 69 17.66 -15.58 18.95
C PRO A 69 16.55 -15.23 19.97
N PRO A 70 16.15 -16.16 20.86
CA PRO A 70 15.11 -15.87 21.84
C PRO A 70 15.54 -14.70 22.69
N ARG A 71 14.80 -13.58 22.55
CA ARG A 71 14.86 -12.47 23.49
C ARG A 71 14.46 -13.03 24.86
N PRO A 72 15.24 -12.84 25.93
CA PRO A 72 14.83 -13.29 27.25
C PRO A 72 13.50 -12.61 27.60
N GLU A 73 12.45 -13.40 27.76
CA GLU A 73 11.14 -12.94 28.22
C GLU A 73 11.33 -12.31 29.61
N ALA A 74 11.29 -10.99 29.67
CA ALA A 74 11.00 -10.31 30.92
C ALA A 74 9.55 -10.70 31.31
N PRO A 75 9.29 -11.21 32.52
CA PRO A 75 7.96 -11.64 32.90
C PRO A 75 7.00 -10.45 32.87
N LEU A 76 5.98 -10.54 32.03
CA LEU A 76 4.85 -9.61 32.02
C LEU A 76 4.10 -9.74 33.35
N PRO A 77 3.83 -8.65 34.09
CA PRO A 77 2.98 -8.73 35.28
C PRO A 77 1.55 -9.10 34.85
N ALA A 78 1.01 -10.16 35.44
CA ALA A 78 -0.35 -10.63 35.17
C ALA A 78 -1.40 -9.55 35.50
N PRO A 79 -2.42 -9.34 34.65
CA PRO A 79 -3.52 -8.43 34.98
C PRO A 79 -4.38 -9.04 36.08
N THR A 80 -4.34 -8.44 37.28
CA THR A 80 -5.26 -8.77 38.38
C THR A 80 -6.63 -8.18 38.06
N LEU A 81 -7.56 -9.01 37.57
CA LEU A 81 -8.99 -8.70 37.57
C LEU A 81 -9.55 -9.05 38.96
N LYS A 82 -9.70 -8.05 39.82
CA LYS A 82 -10.52 -8.17 41.04
C LYS A 82 -11.95 -7.72 40.72
N PRO A 83 -12.97 -8.60 40.79
CA PRO A 83 -14.36 -8.15 40.79
C PRO A 83 -14.68 -7.52 42.14
N LYS A 84 -15.30 -6.33 42.11
CA LYS A 84 -15.78 -5.60 43.28
C LYS A 84 -17.16 -6.16 43.64
N PRO A 85 -17.40 -6.71 44.85
CA PRO A 85 -18.76 -6.98 45.29
C PRO A 85 -19.46 -5.66 45.62
N GLU A 86 -20.68 -5.53 45.10
CA GLU A 86 -21.59 -4.42 45.35
C GLU A 86 -21.99 -4.35 46.83
N ALA A 87 -22.17 -3.12 47.29
CA ALA A 87 -22.54 -2.79 48.65
C ALA A 87 -23.91 -3.37 49.02
N SER A 88 -24.03 -3.81 50.27
CA SER A 88 -25.30 -3.83 51.01
C SER A 88 -25.18 -2.92 52.20
#